data_AF-A0A1A3N9J9-F1
#
_entry.id   AF-A0A1A3N9J9-F1
#
_cell.length_a   1.000
_cell.length_b   1.000
_cell.length_c   1.000
_cell.angle_alpha   90.00
_cell.angle_beta   90.00
_cell.angle_gamma   90.00
#
_symmetry.space_group_name_H-M   'P 1'
#
loop_
_entity.id
_entity.type
_entity.pdbx_description
1 polymer ?
#
loop_
_entity_poly.entity_id
_entity_poly.type
_entity_poly.pdbx_seq_one_letter_code
_entity_poly.pdbx_strand_id
1 'polypeptide(L)'
;MSHPFEVTEDADPHVKNINEHLRTTDQLLVKMENEVQEMVNLNWHGNQSQMFHNRMVEHLDHMRQIQAQTDRLATSSMEYIQAHRNIDA
;
A
#
# COMPACT_ATOMS: atom_id res chain seq x y z
N MET A 1 4.44 -8.80 -2.25
CA MET A 1 4.42 -7.36 -1.89
C MET A 1 5.11 -6.61 -3.02
N SER A 2 4.42 -5.67 -3.67
CA SER A 2 5.08 -4.76 -4.61
C SER A 2 6.01 -3.85 -3.81
N HIS A 3 7.17 -3.54 -4.37
CA HIS A 3 8.14 -2.66 -3.73
C HIS A 3 7.96 -1.29 -4.36
N PRO A 4 7.80 -0.22 -3.56
CA PRO A 4 7.75 1.13 -4.08
C PRO A 4 8.93 1.36 -5.02
N PHE A 5 8.69 2.04 -6.15
CA PHE A 5 9.72 2.32 -7.14
C PHE A 5 10.92 3.07 -6.53
N GLU A 6 12.11 2.90 -7.10
CA GLU A 6 13.33 3.50 -6.57
C GLU A 6 13.34 5.02 -6.83
N VAL A 7 13.55 5.83 -5.78
CA VAL A 7 13.55 7.29 -5.88
C VAL A 7 14.97 7.80 -5.72
N THR A 8 15.46 8.50 -6.75
CA THR A 8 16.77 9.14 -6.74
C THR A 8 16.76 10.43 -5.92
N GLU A 9 17.94 10.87 -5.47
CA GLU A 9 18.08 12.05 -4.61
C GLU A 9 17.68 13.36 -5.31
N ASP A 10 17.74 13.40 -6.63
CA ASP A 10 17.34 14.52 -7.49
C ASP A 10 15.88 14.44 -7.97
N ALA A 11 15.14 13.40 -7.59
CA ALA A 11 13.75 13.23 -8.00
C ALA A 11 12.87 14.40 -7.51
N ASP A 12 11.86 14.70 -8.33
CA ASP A 12 10.88 15.76 -8.05
C ASP A 12 10.23 15.57 -6.66
N PRO A 13 10.03 16.64 -5.87
CA PRO A 13 9.43 16.55 -4.54
C PRO A 13 8.08 15.83 -4.51
N HIS A 14 7.27 15.95 -5.55
CA HIS A 14 5.99 15.24 -5.65
C HIS A 14 6.18 13.72 -5.79
N VAL A 15 7.22 13.29 -6.48
CA VAL A 15 7.56 11.86 -6.66
C VAL A 15 8.02 11.25 -5.35
N LYS A 16 8.87 11.97 -4.60
CA LYS A 16 9.29 11.58 -3.25
C LYS A 16 8.09 11.45 -2.32
N ASN A 17 7.17 12.41 -2.38
CA ASN A 17 5.96 12.42 -1.56
C ASN A 17 5.03 11.23 -1.90
N ILE A 18 4.80 10.94 -3.19
CA ILE A 18 4.03 9.76 -3.62
C ILE A 18 4.65 8.47 -3.08
N ASN A 19 5.97 8.32 -3.18
CA ASN A 19 6.65 7.13 -2.66
C ASN A 19 6.53 6.99 -1.13
N GLU A 20 6.68 8.09 -0.40
CA GLU A 20 6.52 8.13 1.05
C GLU A 20 5.10 7.75 1.47
N HIS A 21 4.08 8.24 0.76
CA HIS A 21 2.69 7.87 1.00
C HIS A 21 2.43 6.39 0.72
N LEU A 22 3.00 5.83 -0.36
CA LEU A 22 2.90 4.39 -0.66
C LEU A 22 3.52 3.55 0.47
N ARG A 23 4.73 3.90 0.91
CA ARG A 23 5.41 3.24 2.03
C ARG A 23 4.64 3.33 3.34
N THR A 24 4.11 4.51 3.65
CA THR A 24 3.31 4.73 4.86
C THR A 24 2.04 3.87 4.83
N THR A 25 1.40 3.78 3.66
CA THR A 25 0.20 2.95 3.48
C THR A 25 0.51 1.47 3.68
N ASP A 26 1.61 0.97 3.14
CA ASP A 26 2.04 -0.42 3.37
C ASP A 26 2.26 -0.72 4.86
N GLN A 27 2.92 0.20 5.58
CA GLN A 27 3.15 0.06 7.03
C GLN A 27 1.84 0.05 7.82
N LEU A 28 0.90 0.92 7.46
CA LEU A 28 -0.42 0.98 8.09
C LEU A 28 -1.21 -0.31 7.85
N LEU A 29 -1.16 -0.88 6.64
CA LEU A 29 -1.83 -2.15 6.33
C LEU A 29 -1.27 -3.32 7.15
N VAL A 30 0.05 -3.39 7.32
CA VAL A 30 0.69 -4.39 8.18
C VAL A 30 0.28 -4.20 9.64
N LYS A 31 0.25 -2.94 10.11
CA LYS A 31 -0.19 -2.63 11.48
C LYS A 31 -1.64 -3.04 11.71
N MET A 32 -2.55 -2.75 10.78
CA MET A 32 -3.96 -3.13 10.88
C MET A 32 -4.14 -4.65 10.90
N GLU A 33 -3.38 -5.41 10.12
CA GLU A 33 -3.39 -6.88 10.18
C GLU A 33 -2.99 -7.39 11.58
N ASN A 34 -1.92 -6.84 12.15
CA ASN A 34 -1.47 -7.20 13.50
C ASN A 34 -2.53 -6.86 14.56
N GLU A 35 -3.14 -5.68 14.49
CA GLU A 35 -4.21 -5.26 15.42
C GLU A 35 -5.45 -6.14 15.30
N VAL A 36 -5.87 -6.51 14.07
CA VAL A 36 -6.98 -7.46 13.86
C VAL A 36 -6.68 -8.82 14.47
N GLN A 37 -5.46 -9.31 14.29
CA GLN A 37 -5.04 -10.58 14.87
C GLN A 37 -5.01 -10.53 16.41
N GLU A 38 -4.50 -9.44 16.97
CA GLU A 38 -4.44 -9.23 18.42
C GLU A 38 -5.83 -9.12 19.04
N MET A 39 -6.77 -8.38 18.42
CA MET A 39 -8.15 -8.28 18.90
C MET A 39 -8.87 -9.63 18.94
N VAL A 40 -8.64 -10.48 17.94
CA VAL A 40 -9.20 -11.84 17.90
C VAL A 40 -8.59 -12.72 18.98
N ASN A 41 -7.28 -12.62 19.19
CA ASN A 41 -6.56 -13.40 20.20
C ASN A 41 -6.95 -13.02 21.64
N LEU A 42 -7.19 -11.72 21.91
CA LEU A 42 -7.40 -11.22 23.27
C LEU A 42 -8.86 -11.23 23.72
N ASN A 43 -9.82 -10.95 22.82
CA ASN A 43 -11.15 -10.52 23.28
C ASN A 43 -12.32 -11.36 22.76
N TRP A 44 -12.21 -12.06 21.64
CA TRP A 44 -13.41 -12.54 20.95
C TRP A 44 -13.38 -14.07 20.71
N HIS A 45 -14.17 -14.81 21.50
CA HIS A 45 -14.41 -16.24 21.33
C HIS A 45 -15.81 -16.50 20.72
N GLY A 46 -15.91 -17.54 19.88
CA GLY A 46 -17.18 -18.01 19.30
C GLY A 46 -17.45 -17.56 17.86
N ASN A 47 -18.59 -17.96 17.30
CA ASN A 47 -18.88 -17.83 15.86
C ASN A 47 -18.87 -16.38 15.35
N GLN A 48 -19.27 -15.41 16.18
CA GLN A 48 -19.27 -13.99 15.81
C GLN A 48 -17.85 -13.43 15.65
N SER A 49 -16.89 -13.92 16.43
CA SER A 49 -15.50 -13.48 16.33
C SER A 49 -14.85 -13.95 15.04
N GLN A 50 -15.10 -15.21 14.69
CA GLN A 50 -14.60 -15.81 13.47
C GLN A 50 -15.19 -15.13 12.23
N MET A 51 -16.49 -14.82 12.23
CA MET A 51 -17.10 -14.06 11.13
C MET A 51 -16.53 -12.65 10.98
N PHE A 52 -16.23 -11.96 12.08
CA PHE A 52 -15.58 -10.65 11.99
C PHE A 52 -14.14 -10.75 11.52
N HIS A 53 -13.36 -11.68 12.05
CA HIS A 53 -11.98 -11.90 11.61
C HIS A 53 -11.93 -12.14 10.10
N ASN A 54 -12.79 -13.03 9.60
CA ASN A 54 -12.88 -13.33 8.16
C ASN A 54 -13.19 -12.06 7.33
N ARG A 55 -14.15 -11.23 7.77
CA ARG A 55 -14.47 -9.97 7.09
C ARG A 55 -13.33 -8.96 7.14
N MET A 56 -12.61 -8.87 8.25
CA MET A 56 -11.46 -7.96 8.36
C MET A 56 -10.30 -8.42 7.49
N VAL A 57 -10.04 -9.73 7.42
CA VAL A 57 -9.04 -10.30 6.51
C VAL A 57 -9.41 -10.01 5.05
N GLU A 58 -10.67 -10.20 4.66
CA GLU A 58 -11.15 -9.85 3.32
C GLU A 58 -10.99 -8.35 3.01
N HIS A 59 -11.32 -7.48 3.96
CA HIS A 59 -11.15 -6.04 3.81
C HIS A 59 -9.68 -5.63 3.66
N LEU A 60 -8.78 -6.22 4.47
CA LEU A 60 -7.34 -6.01 4.36
C LEU A 60 -6.80 -6.48 3.01
N ASP A 61 -7.32 -7.58 2.48
CA ASP A 61 -6.95 -8.05 1.15
C ASP A 61 -7.36 -7.05 0.05
N HIS A 62 -8.59 -6.53 0.09
CA HIS A 62 -9.02 -5.48 -0.83
C HIS A 62 -8.14 -4.23 -0.75
N MET A 63 -7.77 -3.79 0.46
CA MET A 63 -6.89 -2.66 0.65
C MET A 63 -5.48 -2.90 0.07
N ARG A 64 -4.95 -4.12 0.21
CA ARG A 64 -3.68 -4.53 -0.41
C ARG A 64 -3.76 -4.52 -1.94
N GLN A 65 -4.89 -4.96 -2.50
CA GLN A 65 -5.11 -4.91 -3.95
C GLN A 65 -5.15 -3.48 -4.47
N ILE A 66 -5.86 -2.57 -3.77
CA ILE A 66 -5.91 -1.14 -4.11
C ILE A 66 -4.49 -0.54 -4.06
N GLN A 67 -3.77 -0.78 -2.96
CA GLN A 67 -2.41 -0.29 -2.78
C GLN A 67 -1.47 -0.77 -3.91
N ALA A 68 -1.56 -2.04 -4.30
CA ALA A 68 -0.78 -2.60 -5.40
C ALA A 68 -1.17 -2.02 -6.78
N GLN A 69 -2.42 -1.56 -6.96
CA GLN A 69 -2.84 -0.85 -8.17
C GLN A 69 -2.32 0.60 -8.16
N THR A 70 -2.38 1.27 -7.01
CA THR A 70 -1.85 2.63 -6.84
C THR A 70 -0.35 2.68 -7.09
N ASP A 71 0.41 1.70 -6.59
CA ASP A 71 1.85 1.58 -6.83
C ASP A 71 2.18 1.36 -8.33
N ARG A 72 1.41 0.50 -9.02
CA ARG A 72 1.53 0.31 -10.47
C ARG A 72 1.23 1.58 -11.26
N LEU A 73 0.19 2.32 -10.87
CA LEU A 73 -0.18 3.59 -11.51
C LEU A 73 0.92 4.64 -11.31
N ALA A 74 1.48 4.74 -10.10
CA ALA A 74 2.59 5.64 -9.81
C ALA A 74 3.83 5.30 -10.64
N THR A 75 4.19 4.00 -10.71
CA THR A 75 5.30 3.51 -11.53
C THR A 75 5.10 3.84 -13.01
N SER A 76 3.93 3.53 -13.58
CA SER A 76 3.61 3.81 -14.99
C SER A 76 3.64 5.31 -15.30
N SER A 77 3.16 6.15 -14.36
CA SER A 77 3.21 7.62 -14.49
C SER A 77 4.65 8.13 -14.51
N MET A 78 5.52 7.54 -13.69
CA MET A 78 6.95 7.88 -13.65
C MET A 78 7.67 7.50 -14.93
N GLU A 79 7.45 6.28 -15.44
CA GLU A 79 7.99 5.83 -16.71
C GLU A 79 7.55 6.75 -17.87
N TYR A 80 6.28 7.15 -17.88
CA TYR A 80 5.75 8.10 -18.87
C TYR A 80 6.48 9.44 -18.80
N ILE A 81 6.63 10.04 -17.61
CA ILE A 81 7.32 11.33 -17.44
C ILE A 81 8.78 11.22 -17.89
N GLN A 82 9.48 10.15 -17.55
CA GLN A 82 10.87 9.94 -17.96
C GLN A 82 11.01 9.79 -19.48
N ALA A 83 10.12 9.04 -20.12
CA ALA A 83 10.12 8.86 -21.57
C ALA A 83 9.90 10.18 -22.33
N HIS A 84 9.05 11.08 -21.81
CA HIS A 84 8.72 12.34 -22.47
C HIS A 84 9.67 13.48 -22.11
N ARG A 85 10.40 13.41 -21.00
CA ARG A 85 11.47 14.37 -20.68
C ARG A 85 12.60 14.42 -21.72
N ASN A 86 12.84 13.32 -22.42
CA ASN A 86 13.90 13.23 -23.44
C ASN A 86 13.49 13.75 -24.83
N ILE A 87 12.24 14.19 -25.01
CA ILE A 87 11.72 14.65 -26.31
C ILE A 87 11.83 16.19 -26.45
N ASP A 88 11.91 16.92 -25.33
CA ASP A 88 11.99 18.39 -25.29
C ASP A 88 13.41 18.94 -25.00
N ALA A 89 14.45 18.08 -25.01
CA ALA A 89 15.86 18.46 -24.86
C ALA A 89 16.60 18.44 -26.20
#